data_AF-A0A1B9LDU7-F1
#
_entry.id   AF-A0A1B9LDU7-F1
#
_cell.length_a   1.000
_cell.length_b   1.000
_cell.length_c   1.000
_cell.angle_alpha   90.00
_cell.angle_beta   90.00
_cell.angle_gamma   90.00
#
_symmetry.space_group_name_H-M   'P 1'
#
loop_
_entity.id
_entity.type
_entity.pdbx_description
1 polymer ?
#
loop_
_entity_poly.entity_id
_entity_poly.type
_entity_poly.pdbx_seq_one_letter_code
_entity_poly.pdbx_strand_id
1 'polypeptide(L)'
;MNNKQITVDCHIDRQYLIDSYYARWGSLDDDFTQKLDDSIANNMRNFTFIFDDEKMVKLNKDKDEISTFYYSQLFQIQETKNGFIFFSNNMRFDFLSYDLFKPADLVAVKKYLASYLGKNQEPKIATIEDYVIDYNRIYTLFRYLLRNITKCYLILSINFLFLGILFVTSSLSSAALLFFLSFFSFVIFINNAKNGAKDCVSSLNERFRNMTCIFYDDRLEFIFKQKISVSYIKYDEFYKIEKAPKGYSFSVQKYSGYFFFYEEFTAEQRQALEEKLKQYKNYYQK
;
A
#
# COMPACT_ATOMS: atom_id res chain seq x y z
N MET A 1 11.37 0.79 43.25
CA MET A 1 10.27 -0.09 42.78
C MET A 1 10.92 -1.43 42.43
N ASN A 2 10.32 -2.57 42.79
CA ASN A 2 10.89 -3.87 42.37
C ASN A 2 10.75 -3.98 40.86
N ASN A 3 11.86 -3.88 40.12
CA ASN A 3 11.89 -4.11 38.68
C ASN A 3 11.68 -5.60 38.43
N LYS A 4 10.41 -5.98 38.28
CA LYS A 4 10.02 -7.34 37.91
C LYS A 4 10.61 -7.62 36.53
N GLN A 5 11.61 -8.49 36.48
CA GLN A 5 12.14 -8.99 35.23
C GLN A 5 11.19 -10.01 34.62
N ILE A 6 10.98 -9.92 33.30
CA ILE A 6 10.14 -10.82 32.53
C ILE A 6 11.04 -11.57 31.55
N THR A 7 10.98 -12.89 31.59
CA THR A 7 11.81 -13.76 30.76
C THR A 7 10.94 -14.51 29.77
N VAL A 8 11.34 -14.50 28.50
CA VAL A 8 10.73 -15.32 27.44
C VAL A 8 11.82 -16.08 26.69
N ASP A 9 11.53 -17.32 26.36
CA ASP A 9 12.39 -18.15 25.53
C ASP A 9 11.85 -18.17 24.10
N CYS A 10 12.74 -18.11 23.13
CA CYS A 10 12.40 -18.04 21.72
C CYS A 10 13.28 -19.02 20.93
N HIS A 11 12.64 -19.85 20.12
CA HIS A 11 13.31 -20.71 19.15
C HIS A 11 13.08 -20.15 17.74
N ILE A 12 14.16 -19.93 17.00
CA ILE A 12 14.16 -19.43 15.63
C ILE A 12 14.18 -20.64 14.69
N ASP A 13 12.98 -21.05 14.30
CA ASP A 13 12.74 -21.98 13.22
C ASP A 13 12.21 -21.26 11.97
N ARG A 14 11.93 -22.04 10.92
CA ARG A 14 11.34 -21.52 9.69
C ARG A 14 10.05 -20.74 9.94
N GLN A 15 9.17 -21.24 10.82
CA GLN A 15 7.86 -20.64 11.04
C GLN A 15 8.00 -19.30 11.77
N TYR A 16 8.88 -19.22 12.77
CA TYR A 16 9.21 -17.98 13.43
C TYR A 16 9.73 -16.92 12.44
N LEU A 17 10.58 -17.30 11.49
CA LEU A 17 11.08 -16.37 10.46
C LEU A 17 9.96 -15.88 9.56
N ILE A 18 9.09 -16.79 9.10
CA ILE A 18 7.88 -16.45 8.35
C ILE A 18 7.04 -15.44 9.16
N ASP A 19 6.74 -15.74 10.41
CA ASP A 19 5.92 -14.88 11.25
C ASP A 19 6.58 -13.51 11.50
N SER A 20 7.90 -13.48 11.64
CA SER A 20 8.69 -12.26 11.84
C SER A 20 8.64 -11.34 10.63
N TYR A 21 8.90 -11.87 9.43
CA TYR A 21 8.85 -11.08 8.20
C TYR A 21 7.41 -10.73 7.82
N TYR A 22 6.44 -11.60 8.09
CA TYR A 22 5.03 -11.31 7.90
C TYR A 22 4.55 -10.22 8.87
N ALA A 23 4.98 -10.23 10.13
CA ALA A 23 4.66 -9.17 11.09
C ALA A 23 5.21 -7.80 10.65
N ARG A 24 6.38 -7.80 9.99
CA ARG A 24 6.99 -6.58 9.45
C ARG A 24 6.33 -6.07 8.18
N TRP A 25 6.08 -6.97 7.22
CA TRP A 25 5.70 -6.60 5.85
C TRP A 25 4.23 -6.91 5.50
N GLY A 26 3.50 -7.57 6.40
CA GLY A 26 2.11 -7.99 6.20
C GLY A 26 1.90 -9.06 5.13
N SER A 27 2.98 -9.59 4.55
CA SER A 27 2.94 -10.49 3.39
C SER A 27 4.30 -11.12 3.11
N LEU A 28 4.28 -12.29 2.47
CA LEU A 28 5.47 -13.04 2.06
C LEU A 28 5.30 -13.68 0.69
N ASP A 29 6.36 -13.62 -0.10
CA ASP A 29 6.56 -14.34 -1.35
C ASP A 29 6.92 -15.81 -1.05
N ASP A 30 6.36 -16.73 -1.84
CA ASP A 30 6.52 -18.17 -1.62
C ASP A 30 7.97 -18.62 -1.79
N ASP A 31 8.70 -18.08 -2.79
CA ASP A 31 10.11 -18.42 -3.04
C ASP A 31 11.01 -17.89 -1.91
N PHE A 32 10.71 -16.70 -1.40
CA PHE A 32 11.40 -16.15 -0.23
C PHE A 32 11.16 -17.04 0.99
N THR A 33 9.91 -17.42 1.23
CA THR A 33 9.49 -18.26 2.37
C THR A 33 10.14 -19.64 2.35
N GLN A 34 10.38 -20.22 1.17
CA GLN A 34 11.08 -21.50 1.05
C GLN A 34 12.56 -21.42 1.45
N LYS A 35 13.22 -20.28 1.25
CA LYS A 35 14.66 -20.09 1.48
C LYS A 35 15.02 -19.61 2.90
N LEU A 36 14.04 -19.32 3.74
CA LEU A 36 14.26 -18.69 5.05
C LEU A 36 14.99 -19.58 6.05
N ASP A 37 14.66 -20.87 6.16
CA ASP A 37 15.25 -21.71 7.22
C ASP A 37 16.75 -21.97 7.00
N ASP A 38 17.14 -22.17 5.75
CA ASP A 38 18.56 -22.34 5.35
C ASP A 38 19.39 -21.06 5.55
N SER A 39 18.73 -19.92 5.77
CA SER A 39 19.42 -18.63 5.96
C SER A 39 20.00 -18.43 7.37
N ILE A 40 19.66 -19.31 8.33
CA ILE A 40 20.11 -19.19 9.72
C ILE A 40 20.99 -20.36 10.14
N ALA A 41 22.17 -20.02 10.66
CA ALA A 41 23.10 -20.99 11.22
C ALA A 41 22.51 -21.69 12.45
N ASN A 42 22.80 -22.98 12.62
CA ASN A 42 22.28 -23.78 13.74
C ASN A 42 22.61 -23.23 15.13
N ASN A 43 23.67 -22.43 15.26
CA ASN A 43 24.08 -21.78 16.50
C ASN A 43 23.46 -20.38 16.71
N MET A 44 22.35 -20.11 16.02
CA MET A 44 21.58 -18.88 16.08
C MET A 44 20.09 -19.21 16.17
N ARG A 45 19.73 -20.29 16.88
CA ARG A 45 18.36 -20.79 16.94
C ARG A 45 17.72 -20.62 18.31
N ASN A 46 18.48 -20.64 19.41
CA ASN A 46 17.91 -20.61 20.76
C ASN A 46 18.26 -19.32 21.50
N PHE A 47 17.24 -18.51 21.81
CA PHE A 47 17.41 -17.25 22.53
C PHE A 47 16.55 -17.18 23.80
N THR A 48 17.06 -16.45 24.79
CA THR A 48 16.25 -15.92 25.90
C THR A 48 16.25 -14.41 25.83
N PHE A 49 15.07 -13.82 25.99
CA PHE A 49 14.90 -12.38 26.13
C PHE A 49 14.44 -12.07 27.56
N ILE A 50 15.12 -11.12 28.19
CA ILE A 50 14.82 -10.65 29.54
C ILE A 50 14.48 -9.16 29.45
N PHE A 51 13.31 -8.80 29.96
CA PHE A 51 12.79 -7.44 29.93
C PHE A 51 12.73 -6.85 31.33
N ASP A 52 13.11 -5.59 31.43
CA ASP A 52 12.73 -4.69 32.52
C ASP A 52 12.12 -3.40 31.92
N ASP A 53 11.99 -2.35 32.74
CA ASP A 53 11.40 -1.07 32.36
C ASP A 53 12.34 -0.16 31.55
N GLU A 54 13.62 -0.49 31.42
CA GLU A 54 14.63 0.33 30.73
C GLU A 54 15.25 -0.37 29.51
N LYS A 55 15.33 -1.71 29.52
CA LYS A 55 16.08 -2.47 28.53
C LYS A 55 15.53 -3.88 28.30
N MET A 56 15.96 -4.43 27.16
CA MET A 56 15.86 -5.83 26.80
C MET A 56 17.26 -6.44 26.72
N VAL A 57 17.47 -7.56 27.39
CA VAL A 57 18.68 -8.39 27.28
C VAL A 57 18.35 -9.61 26.42
N LYS A 58 19.16 -9.86 25.39
CA LYS A 58 19.07 -11.01 24.49
C LYS A 58 20.27 -11.92 24.76
N LEU A 59 20.01 -13.15 25.19
CA LEU A 59 21.00 -14.20 25.39
C LEU A 59 20.86 -15.23 24.26
N ASN A 60 21.94 -15.47 23.52
CA ASN A 60 22.05 -16.61 22.60
C ASN A 60 22.52 -17.84 23.40
N LYS A 61 21.63 -18.82 23.61
CA LYS A 61 21.96 -20.04 24.36
C LYS A 61 22.95 -20.95 23.61
N ASP A 62 23.01 -20.86 22.29
CA ASP A 62 23.86 -21.72 21.47
C ASP A 62 25.33 -21.27 21.48
N LYS A 63 25.59 -19.99 21.79
CA LYS A 63 26.94 -19.39 21.80
C LYS A 63 27.36 -18.80 23.13
N ASP A 64 26.45 -18.73 24.10
CA ASP A 64 26.64 -18.02 25.37
C ASP A 64 26.99 -16.52 25.16
N GLU A 65 26.35 -15.90 24.16
CA GLU A 65 26.53 -14.49 23.83
C GLU A 65 25.40 -13.64 24.40
N ILE A 66 25.73 -12.53 25.07
CA ILE A 66 24.77 -11.60 25.65
C ILE A 66 24.82 -10.26 24.90
N SER A 67 23.65 -9.78 24.50
CA SER A 67 23.45 -8.44 23.94
C SER A 67 22.44 -7.68 24.79
N THR A 68 22.73 -6.42 25.11
CA THR A 68 21.82 -5.54 25.87
C THR A 68 21.37 -4.38 25.01
N PHE A 69 20.06 -4.14 24.97
CA PHE A 69 19.43 -3.08 24.20
C PHE A 69 18.59 -2.20 25.13
N TYR A 70 19.02 -0.97 25.35
CA TYR A 70 18.21 0.03 26.03
C TYR A 70 17.12 0.54 25.10
N TYR A 71 15.86 0.60 25.56
CA TYR A 71 14.74 1.01 24.71
C TYR A 71 14.93 2.43 24.15
N SER A 72 15.54 3.31 24.96
CA SER A 72 15.88 4.68 24.57
C SER A 72 16.93 4.75 23.45
N GLN A 73 17.75 3.71 23.27
CA GLN A 73 18.82 3.64 22.26
C GLN A 73 18.42 2.87 21.01
N LEU A 74 17.35 2.07 21.06
CA LEU A 74 16.82 1.41 19.88
C LEU A 74 16.40 2.43 18.82
N PHE A 75 16.59 2.04 17.55
CA PHE A 75 16.19 2.85 16.42
C PHE A 75 14.67 3.03 16.41
N GLN A 76 13.93 1.94 16.58
CA GLN A 76 12.47 1.94 16.63
C GLN A 76 11.98 0.73 17.41
N ILE A 77 10.82 0.87 18.06
CA ILE A 77 10.05 -0.25 18.59
C ILE A 77 8.65 -0.13 17.99
N GLN A 78 8.23 -1.17 17.27
CA GLN A 78 6.93 -1.22 16.62
C GLN A 78 6.06 -2.31 17.25
N GLU A 79 4.85 -1.94 17.62
CA GLU A 79 3.80 -2.89 17.99
C GLU A 79 3.07 -3.33 16.71
N THR A 80 2.92 -4.63 16.52
CA THR A 80 2.12 -5.23 15.43
C THR A 80 0.88 -5.89 16.01
N LYS A 81 0.03 -6.43 15.15
CA LYS A 81 -1.18 -7.18 15.57
C LYS A 81 -0.83 -8.34 16.51
N ASN A 82 0.33 -8.96 16.32
CA ASN A 82 0.67 -10.25 16.95
C ASN A 82 1.93 -10.19 17.82
N GLY A 83 2.64 -9.06 17.90
CA GLY A 83 3.91 -9.02 18.62
C GLY A 83 4.60 -7.66 18.59
N PHE A 84 5.84 -7.63 19.07
CA PHE A 84 6.72 -6.47 19.01
C PHE A 84 7.87 -6.69 18.05
N ILE A 85 8.23 -5.65 17.31
CA ILE A 85 9.45 -5.61 16.47
C ILE A 85 10.41 -4.59 17.07
N PHE A 86 11.61 -5.04 17.43
CA PHE A 86 12.68 -4.22 17.99
C PHE A 86 13.76 -3.97 16.95
N PHE A 87 13.95 -2.72 16.55
CA PHE A 87 14.93 -2.33 15.54
C PHE A 87 16.21 -1.84 16.20
N SER A 88 17.29 -2.60 16.05
CA SER A 88 18.63 -2.15 16.45
C SER A 88 19.18 -1.06 15.51
N ASN A 89 18.78 -1.12 14.23
CA ASN A 89 18.98 -0.10 13.21
C ASN A 89 17.86 -0.22 12.16
N ASN A 90 17.95 0.53 11.05
CA ASN A 90 16.93 0.53 9.99
C ASN A 90 16.79 -0.82 9.24
N MET A 91 17.74 -1.74 9.36
CA MET A 91 17.74 -3.04 8.67
C MET A 91 17.49 -4.22 9.63
N ARG A 92 18.19 -4.27 10.76
CA ARG A 92 18.22 -5.41 11.67
C ARG A 92 17.16 -5.29 12.76
N PHE A 93 16.34 -6.33 12.89
CA PHE A 93 15.25 -6.40 13.85
C PHE A 93 15.14 -7.77 14.50
N ASP A 94 14.55 -7.78 15.70
CA ASP A 94 14.07 -8.97 16.39
C ASP A 94 12.55 -8.89 16.54
N PHE A 95 11.85 -10.01 16.36
CA PHE A 95 10.40 -10.10 16.53
C PHE A 95 10.06 -10.96 17.74
N LEU A 96 9.15 -10.49 18.58
CA LEU A 96 8.66 -11.26 19.72
C LEU A 96 7.14 -11.29 19.69
N SER A 97 6.63 -12.48 19.36
CA SER A 97 5.20 -12.75 19.27
C SER A 97 4.56 -12.77 20.66
N TYR A 98 3.30 -12.34 20.76
CA TYR A 98 2.56 -12.25 22.01
C TYR A 98 2.31 -13.60 22.68
N ASP A 99 2.27 -14.68 21.89
CA ASP A 99 2.11 -16.05 22.39
C ASP A 99 3.32 -16.53 23.23
N LEU A 100 4.49 -15.90 23.09
CA LEU A 100 5.66 -16.16 23.93
C LEU A 100 5.49 -15.62 25.36
N PHE A 101 4.52 -14.73 25.61
CA PHE A 101 4.33 -14.08 26.88
C PHE A 101 3.14 -14.66 27.64
N LYS A 102 3.30 -14.79 28.97
CA LYS A 102 2.13 -14.98 29.83
C LYS A 102 1.27 -13.71 29.81
N PRO A 103 -0.07 -13.79 29.93
CA PRO A 103 -0.94 -12.62 29.82
C PRO A 103 -0.57 -11.46 30.76
N ALA A 104 -0.25 -11.74 32.02
CA ALA A 104 0.16 -10.72 32.99
C ALA A 104 1.53 -10.09 32.65
N ASP A 105 2.43 -10.87 32.06
CA ASP A 105 3.76 -10.39 31.67
C ASP A 105 3.66 -9.52 30.41
N LEU A 106 2.81 -9.88 29.44
CA LEU A 106 2.55 -9.06 28.26
C LEU A 106 2.01 -7.67 28.65
N VAL A 107 1.09 -7.59 29.60
CA VAL A 107 0.56 -6.31 30.11
C VAL A 107 1.69 -5.45 30.71
N ALA A 108 2.59 -6.07 31.46
CA ALA A 108 3.72 -5.37 32.06
C ALA A 108 4.73 -4.90 31.00
N VAL A 109 5.10 -5.75 30.02
CA VAL A 109 5.98 -5.36 28.91
C VAL A 109 5.37 -4.22 28.09
N LYS A 110 4.05 -4.27 27.79
CA LYS A 110 3.36 -3.14 27.12
C LYS A 110 3.51 -1.84 27.90
N LYS A 111 3.45 -1.90 29.24
CA LYS A 111 3.65 -0.74 30.10
C LYS A 111 5.10 -0.22 30.04
N TYR A 112 6.10 -1.11 30.02
CA TYR A 112 7.51 -0.73 29.87
C TYR A 112 7.77 -0.02 28.54
N LEU A 113 7.18 -0.54 27.46
CA LEU A 113 7.42 -0.06 26.11
C LEU A 113 6.60 1.19 25.76
N ALA A 114 5.53 1.51 26.50
CA ALA A 114 4.55 2.53 26.13
C ALA A 114 5.16 3.89 25.71
N SER A 115 6.20 4.37 26.41
CA SER A 115 6.88 5.63 26.09
C SER A 115 7.86 5.55 24.91
N TYR A 116 8.19 4.34 24.45
CA TYR A 116 9.13 4.06 23.37
C TYR A 116 8.46 3.57 22.08
N LEU A 117 7.19 3.13 22.16
CA LEU A 117 6.41 2.69 21.01
C LEU A 117 6.24 3.83 20.00
N GLY A 118 6.49 3.53 18.73
CA GLY A 118 6.35 4.51 17.64
C GLY A 118 7.49 5.54 17.58
N LYS A 119 8.55 5.40 18.41
CA LYS A 119 9.76 6.21 18.27
C LYS A 119 10.34 6.05 16.86
N ASN A 120 10.67 7.18 16.22
CA ASN A 120 11.15 7.25 14.83
C ASN A 120 10.20 6.63 13.79
N GLN A 121 8.93 6.40 14.14
CA GLN A 121 7.92 6.01 13.17
C GLN A 121 7.40 7.27 12.47
N GLU A 122 7.50 7.30 11.15
CA GLU A 122 6.92 8.38 10.38
C GLU A 122 5.38 8.39 10.53
N PRO A 123 4.77 9.57 10.76
CA PRO A 123 3.33 9.67 10.89
C PRO A 123 2.65 9.28 9.58
N LYS A 124 1.72 8.33 9.67
CA LYS A 124 0.91 7.86 8.55
C LYS A 124 -0.40 8.65 8.54
N ILE A 125 -0.72 9.23 7.39
CA ILE A 125 -2.02 9.88 7.16
C ILE A 125 -3.10 8.81 7.04
N ALA A 126 -2.87 7.79 6.20
CA ALA A 126 -3.81 6.71 5.97
C ALA A 126 -3.08 5.42 5.58
N THR A 127 -3.73 4.29 5.79
CA THR A 127 -3.25 2.97 5.35
C THR A 127 -4.42 2.19 4.78
N ILE A 128 -4.26 1.71 3.55
CA ILE A 128 -5.22 0.84 2.86
C ILE A 128 -4.55 -0.53 2.76
N GLU A 129 -4.91 -1.45 3.65
CA GLU A 129 -4.20 -2.74 3.79
C GLU A 129 -4.44 -3.70 2.62
N ASP A 130 -5.64 -3.68 2.03
CA ASP A 130 -6.08 -4.58 0.97
C ASP A 130 -6.47 -3.81 -0.30
N TYR A 131 -5.56 -2.97 -0.79
CA TYR A 131 -5.77 -2.31 -2.07
C TYR A 131 -5.77 -3.36 -3.19
N VAL A 132 -6.91 -3.52 -3.85
CA VAL A 132 -7.11 -4.45 -4.96
C VAL A 132 -7.19 -3.70 -6.29
N ILE A 133 -6.42 -4.19 -7.27
CA ILE A 133 -6.54 -3.78 -8.66
C ILE A 133 -7.70 -4.57 -9.29
N ASP A 134 -8.90 -4.02 -9.16
CA ASP A 134 -10.10 -4.58 -9.77
C ASP A 134 -10.58 -3.77 -10.99
N TYR A 135 -11.50 -4.37 -11.74
CA TYR A 135 -12.11 -3.75 -12.92
C TYR A 135 -12.78 -2.41 -12.62
N ASN A 136 -13.49 -2.28 -11.50
CA ASN A 136 -14.21 -1.05 -11.18
C ASN A 136 -13.24 0.10 -10.93
N ARG A 137 -12.14 -0.16 -10.22
CA ARG A 137 -11.08 0.83 -9.93
C ARG A 137 -10.38 1.27 -11.20
N ILE A 138 -9.89 0.32 -12.00
CA ILE A 138 -9.18 0.63 -13.25
C ILE A 138 -10.10 1.31 -14.27
N TYR A 139 -11.33 0.82 -14.43
CA TYR A 139 -12.29 1.45 -15.32
C TYR A 139 -12.68 2.86 -14.85
N THR A 140 -12.82 3.09 -13.54
CA THR A 140 -13.05 4.43 -12.97
C THR A 140 -11.87 5.35 -13.26
N LEU A 141 -10.63 4.87 -13.08
CA LEU A 141 -9.42 5.61 -13.42
C LEU A 141 -9.40 5.97 -14.91
N PHE A 142 -9.63 5.01 -15.81
CA PHE A 142 -9.64 5.25 -17.25
C PHE A 142 -10.71 6.25 -17.67
N ARG A 143 -11.93 6.13 -17.15
CA ARG A 143 -12.98 7.13 -17.39
C ARG A 143 -12.57 8.52 -16.94
N TYR A 144 -11.83 8.62 -15.83
CA TYR A 144 -11.34 9.89 -15.31
C TYR A 144 -10.23 10.49 -16.18
N LEU A 145 -9.22 9.69 -16.54
CA LEU A 145 -8.08 10.11 -17.36
C LEU A 145 -8.51 10.45 -18.80
N LEU A 146 -9.46 9.69 -19.35
CA LEU A 146 -9.98 9.89 -20.71
C LEU A 146 -11.21 10.81 -20.75
N ARG A 147 -11.56 11.50 -19.66
CA ARG A 147 -12.80 12.31 -19.58
C ARG A 147 -12.88 13.38 -20.68
N ASN A 148 -11.77 14.06 -20.96
CA ASN A 148 -11.73 15.13 -21.96
C ASN A 148 -11.84 14.55 -23.37
N ILE A 149 -11.16 13.43 -23.63
CA ILE A 149 -11.26 12.71 -24.91
C ILE A 149 -12.69 12.23 -25.12
N THR A 150 -13.31 11.64 -24.11
CA THR A 150 -14.72 11.21 -24.13
C THR A 150 -15.65 12.37 -24.46
N LYS A 151 -15.44 13.55 -23.85
CA LYS A 151 -16.23 14.76 -24.16
C LYS A 151 -16.03 15.23 -25.60
N CYS A 152 -14.79 15.26 -26.10
CA CYS A 152 -14.51 15.62 -27.48
C CYS A 152 -15.19 14.66 -28.47
N TYR A 153 -15.10 13.35 -28.25
CA TYR A 153 -15.80 12.37 -29.06
C TYR A 153 -17.32 12.56 -29.02
N LEU A 154 -17.90 12.82 -27.85
CA LEU A 154 -19.33 13.09 -27.73
C LEU A 154 -19.74 14.33 -28.55
N ILE A 155 -18.99 15.43 -28.43
CA ILE A 155 -19.23 16.66 -29.19
C ILE A 155 -19.09 16.39 -30.69
N LEU A 156 -18.05 15.68 -31.12
CA LEU A 156 -17.85 15.31 -32.52
C LEU A 156 -19.03 14.47 -33.04
N SER A 157 -19.44 13.43 -32.29
CA SER A 157 -20.58 12.60 -32.66
C SER A 157 -21.88 13.39 -32.79
N ILE A 158 -22.12 14.37 -31.91
CA ILE A 158 -23.28 15.28 -32.01
C ILE A 158 -23.18 16.16 -33.26
N ASN A 159 -22.01 16.74 -33.55
CA ASN A 159 -21.83 17.56 -34.75
C ASN A 159 -22.04 16.74 -36.04
N PHE A 160 -21.51 15.52 -36.10
CA PHE A 160 -21.75 14.63 -37.22
C PHE A 160 -23.22 14.22 -37.37
N LEU A 161 -23.94 14.10 -36.24
CA LEU A 161 -25.38 13.86 -36.24
C LEU A 161 -26.16 15.04 -36.84
N PHE A 162 -25.82 16.28 -36.45
CA PHE A 162 -26.41 17.48 -37.06
C PHE A 162 -26.07 17.61 -38.54
N LEU A 163 -24.82 17.36 -38.93
CA LEU A 163 -24.41 17.33 -40.34
C LEU A 163 -25.19 16.27 -41.12
N GLY A 164 -25.36 15.08 -40.56
CA GLY A 164 -26.19 14.02 -41.14
C GLY A 164 -27.62 14.50 -41.43
N ILE A 165 -28.28 15.15 -40.47
CA ILE A 165 -29.63 15.70 -40.63
C ILE A 165 -29.69 16.74 -41.76
N LEU A 166 -28.70 17.64 -41.86
CA LEU A 166 -28.66 18.63 -42.93
C LEU A 166 -28.52 17.97 -44.32
N PHE A 167 -27.72 16.90 -44.42
CA PHE A 167 -27.53 16.13 -45.65
C PHE A 167 -28.67 15.15 -45.99
N VAL A 168 -29.64 14.90 -45.09
CA VAL A 168 -30.84 14.08 -45.39
C VAL A 168 -31.59 14.62 -46.61
N THR A 169 -31.58 15.94 -46.80
CA THR A 169 -32.20 16.62 -47.95
C THR A 169 -31.55 16.26 -49.28
N SER A 170 -30.30 15.81 -49.28
CA SER A 170 -29.52 15.46 -50.47
C SER A 170 -29.46 13.94 -50.70
N SER A 171 -29.33 13.14 -49.64
CA SER A 171 -29.28 11.68 -49.72
C SER A 171 -29.50 11.03 -48.35
N LEU A 172 -30.60 10.29 -48.21
CA LEU A 172 -30.95 9.58 -46.97
C LEU A 172 -29.89 8.53 -46.60
N SER A 173 -29.30 7.84 -47.60
CA SER A 173 -28.28 6.81 -47.36
C SER A 173 -26.97 7.40 -46.83
N SER A 174 -26.56 8.55 -47.35
CA SER A 174 -25.35 9.26 -46.91
C SER A 174 -25.51 9.82 -45.49
N ALA A 175 -26.69 10.36 -45.17
CA ALA A 175 -27.02 10.82 -43.83
C ALA A 175 -27.02 9.68 -42.80
N ALA A 176 -27.64 8.54 -43.15
CA ALA A 176 -27.65 7.35 -42.30
C ALA A 176 -26.23 6.82 -42.04
N LEU A 177 -25.37 6.79 -43.06
CA LEU A 177 -23.99 6.33 -42.95
C LEU A 177 -23.17 7.19 -41.97
N LEU A 178 -23.26 8.52 -42.06
CA LEU A 178 -22.57 9.45 -41.15
C LEU A 178 -23.03 9.28 -39.70
N PHE A 179 -24.33 9.08 -39.49
CA PHE A 179 -24.89 8.81 -38.18
C PHE A 179 -24.35 7.49 -37.60
N PHE A 180 -24.42 6.40 -38.36
CA PHE A 180 -23.94 5.10 -37.90
C PHE A 180 -22.44 5.11 -37.59
N LEU A 181 -21.59 5.68 -38.46
CA LEU A 181 -20.15 5.76 -38.22
C LEU A 181 -19.80 6.54 -36.94
N SER A 182 -20.51 7.63 -36.68
CA SER A 182 -20.29 8.48 -35.50
C SER A 182 -20.76 7.84 -34.21
N PHE A 183 -21.86 7.09 -34.27
CA PHE A 183 -22.36 6.31 -33.15
C PHE A 183 -21.48 5.09 -32.87
N PHE A 184 -21.15 4.30 -33.90
CA PHE A 184 -20.31 3.12 -33.77
C PHE A 184 -18.89 3.47 -33.29
N SER A 185 -18.28 4.55 -33.79
CA SER A 185 -16.96 4.98 -33.31
C SER A 185 -16.97 5.34 -31.82
N PHE A 186 -18.01 6.04 -31.34
CA PHE A 186 -18.18 6.32 -29.91
C PHE A 186 -18.37 5.05 -29.07
N VAL A 187 -19.23 4.13 -29.54
CA VAL A 187 -19.46 2.84 -28.87
C VAL A 187 -18.17 2.02 -28.81
N ILE A 188 -17.41 1.96 -29.92
CA ILE A 188 -16.12 1.28 -30.00
C ILE A 188 -15.13 1.89 -29.00
N PHE A 189 -15.05 3.22 -28.91
CA PHE A 189 -14.18 3.91 -27.95
C PHE A 189 -14.51 3.52 -26.49
N ILE A 190 -15.79 3.55 -26.10
CA ILE A 190 -16.21 3.13 -24.76
C ILE A 190 -15.91 1.64 -24.52
N ASN A 191 -16.16 0.79 -25.52
CA ASN A 191 -15.90 -0.63 -25.41
C ASN A 191 -14.41 -0.92 -25.27
N ASN A 192 -13.55 -0.21 -25.99
CA ASN A 192 -12.10 -0.30 -25.86
C ASN A 192 -11.62 0.11 -24.47
N ALA A 193 -12.22 1.15 -23.85
CA ALA A 193 -11.89 1.51 -22.47
C ALA A 193 -12.29 0.40 -21.47
N LYS A 194 -13.43 -0.27 -21.68
CA LYS A 194 -13.84 -1.42 -20.85
C LYS A 194 -12.92 -2.62 -21.05
N ASN A 195 -12.62 -2.97 -22.30
CA ASN A 195 -11.75 -4.11 -22.62
C ASN A 195 -10.33 -3.85 -22.10
N GLY A 196 -9.78 -2.66 -22.34
CA GLY A 196 -8.47 -2.28 -21.80
C GLY A 196 -8.42 -2.31 -20.27
N ALA A 197 -9.52 -1.98 -19.58
CA ALA A 197 -9.58 -2.12 -18.12
C ALA A 197 -9.52 -3.59 -17.69
N LYS A 198 -10.19 -4.50 -18.40
CA LYS A 198 -10.10 -5.95 -18.14
C LYS A 198 -8.69 -6.48 -18.40
N ASP A 199 -8.09 -6.11 -19.53
CA ASP A 199 -6.73 -6.54 -19.90
C ASP A 199 -5.70 -6.05 -18.90
N CYS A 200 -5.84 -4.78 -18.46
CA CYS A 200 -4.98 -4.18 -17.44
C CYS A 200 -5.11 -4.91 -16.09
N VAL A 201 -6.33 -5.21 -15.66
CA VAL A 201 -6.58 -6.00 -14.44
C VAL A 201 -5.96 -7.38 -14.54
N SER A 202 -6.11 -8.07 -15.67
CA SER A 202 -5.50 -9.39 -15.88
C SER A 202 -3.98 -9.32 -15.75
N SER A 203 -3.34 -8.36 -16.44
CA SER A 203 -1.89 -8.21 -16.44
C SER A 203 -1.32 -7.77 -15.08
N LEU A 204 -2.01 -6.86 -14.39
CA LEU A 204 -1.55 -6.35 -13.09
C LEU A 204 -1.82 -7.33 -11.96
N ASN A 205 -2.94 -8.08 -11.97
CA ASN A 205 -3.21 -9.09 -10.95
C ASN A 205 -2.27 -10.30 -11.04
N GLU A 206 -1.65 -10.60 -12.18
CA GLU A 206 -0.58 -11.59 -12.23
C GLU A 206 0.68 -11.15 -11.46
N ARG A 207 0.86 -9.85 -11.23
CA ARG A 207 2.13 -9.30 -10.73
C ARG A 207 2.03 -8.61 -9.37
N PHE A 208 0.88 -8.02 -9.06
CA PHE A 208 0.69 -7.05 -7.99
C PHE A 208 -0.65 -7.24 -7.27
N ARG A 209 -1.20 -8.45 -7.28
CA ARG A 209 -2.47 -8.72 -6.61
C ARG A 209 -2.33 -8.43 -5.13
N ASN A 210 -3.18 -7.54 -4.64
CA ASN A 210 -3.24 -7.06 -3.26
C ASN A 210 -1.95 -6.35 -2.83
N MET A 211 -2.08 -5.08 -2.47
CA MET A 211 -0.99 -4.30 -1.90
C MET A 211 -1.50 -3.50 -0.71
N THR A 212 -0.58 -3.16 0.19
CA THR A 212 -0.85 -2.16 1.22
C THR A 212 -0.35 -0.82 0.72
N CYS A 213 -1.23 0.18 0.68
CA CYS A 213 -0.89 1.55 0.30
C CYS A 213 -0.85 2.43 1.55
N ILE A 214 0.27 3.09 1.81
CA ILE A 214 0.46 3.95 2.98
C ILE A 214 0.71 5.37 2.52
N PHE A 215 -0.12 6.30 3.02
CA PHE A 215 -0.01 7.72 2.75
C PHE A 215 0.79 8.37 3.87
N TYR A 216 1.93 8.96 3.52
CA TYR A 216 2.74 9.78 4.40
C TYR A 216 2.57 11.26 4.02
N ASP A 217 3.26 12.14 4.74
CA ASP A 217 3.21 13.59 4.47
C ASP A 217 3.77 13.98 3.10
N ASP A 218 4.72 13.21 2.56
CA ASP A 218 5.46 13.54 1.35
C ASP A 218 5.36 12.50 0.22
N ARG A 219 4.82 11.31 0.51
CA ARG A 219 4.85 10.19 -0.43
C ARG A 219 3.72 9.19 -0.22
N LEU A 220 3.53 8.39 -1.26
CA LEU A 220 2.73 7.18 -1.24
C LEU A 220 3.67 5.97 -1.29
N GLU A 221 3.55 5.09 -0.31
CA GLU A 221 4.30 3.83 -0.24
C GLU A 221 3.39 2.65 -0.58
N PHE A 222 3.91 1.71 -1.36
CA PHE A 222 3.25 0.51 -1.81
C PHE A 222 4.03 -0.70 -1.32
N ILE A 223 3.36 -1.57 -0.58
CA ILE A 223 3.89 -2.86 -0.14
C ILE A 223 3.17 -3.95 -0.94
N PHE A 224 3.87 -4.55 -1.89
CA PHE A 224 3.31 -5.57 -2.78
C PHE A 224 3.34 -6.94 -2.12
N LYS A 225 2.16 -7.50 -1.86
CA LYS A 225 2.06 -8.71 -1.02
C LYS A 225 2.67 -9.96 -1.67
N GLN A 226 2.55 -10.10 -2.98
CA GLN A 226 2.99 -11.30 -3.69
C GLN A 226 4.50 -11.41 -3.89
N LYS A 227 5.25 -10.30 -3.90
CA LYS A 227 6.68 -10.29 -4.28
C LYS A 227 7.61 -9.74 -3.20
N ILE A 228 7.07 -9.42 -2.01
CA ILE A 228 7.76 -8.69 -0.93
C ILE A 228 8.59 -7.54 -1.50
N SER A 229 7.91 -6.64 -2.21
CA SER A 229 8.54 -5.44 -2.75
C SER A 229 7.92 -4.23 -2.10
N VAL A 230 8.76 -3.28 -1.71
CA VAL A 230 8.32 -1.95 -1.31
C VAL A 230 8.75 -0.99 -2.41
N SER A 231 7.81 -0.18 -2.88
CA SER A 231 8.12 0.99 -3.68
C SER A 231 7.47 2.21 -3.05
N TYR A 232 8.02 3.38 -3.30
CA TYR A 232 7.37 4.63 -2.94
C TYR A 232 7.46 5.59 -4.11
N ILE A 233 6.51 6.52 -4.16
CA ILE A 233 6.48 7.63 -5.12
C ILE A 233 6.19 8.88 -4.31
N LYS A 234 7.06 9.88 -4.39
CA LYS A 234 6.82 11.16 -3.72
C LYS A 234 5.69 11.92 -4.40
N TYR A 235 4.96 12.73 -3.65
CA TYR A 235 3.82 13.46 -4.21
C TYR A 235 4.21 14.41 -5.34
N ASP A 236 5.41 14.99 -5.31
CA ASP A 236 5.94 15.86 -6.37
C ASP A 236 6.39 15.10 -7.64
N GLU A 237 6.62 13.80 -7.56
CA GLU A 237 7.02 12.94 -8.68
C GLU A 237 5.83 12.51 -9.56
N PHE A 238 4.60 12.62 -9.07
CA PHE A 238 3.42 12.31 -9.89
C PHE A 238 3.26 13.31 -11.03
N TYR A 239 2.86 12.83 -12.21
CA TYR A 239 2.45 13.68 -13.32
C TYR A 239 1.30 14.61 -12.91
N LYS A 240 0.32 14.07 -12.18
CA LYS A 240 -0.85 14.84 -11.73
C LYS A 240 -1.52 14.15 -10.55
N ILE A 241 -1.96 14.93 -9.56
CA ILE A 241 -2.80 14.44 -8.46
C ILE A 241 -4.10 15.21 -8.50
N GLU A 242 -5.25 14.54 -8.58
CA GLU A 242 -6.53 15.23 -8.68
C GLU A 242 -7.62 14.63 -7.80
N LYS A 243 -8.50 15.52 -7.34
CA LYS A 243 -9.78 15.15 -6.75
C LYS A 243 -10.77 14.76 -7.86
N ALA A 244 -11.35 13.58 -7.74
CA ALA A 244 -12.39 13.06 -8.63
C ALA A 244 -13.72 12.90 -7.88
N PRO A 245 -14.87 12.77 -8.58
CA PRO A 245 -16.16 12.63 -7.90
C PRO A 245 -16.26 11.44 -6.95
N LYS A 246 -15.50 10.36 -7.20
CA LYS A 246 -15.54 9.13 -6.40
C LYS A 246 -14.32 8.92 -5.49
N GLY A 247 -13.30 9.77 -5.59
CA GLY A 247 -12.01 9.48 -4.96
C GLY A 247 -10.88 10.39 -5.41
N TYR A 248 -9.66 9.96 -5.18
CA TYR A 248 -8.43 10.62 -5.63
C TYR A 248 -7.79 9.85 -6.78
N SER A 249 -7.32 10.58 -7.79
CA SER A 249 -6.54 10.02 -8.89
C SER A 249 -5.09 10.49 -8.78
N PHE A 250 -4.16 9.54 -8.71
CA PHE A 250 -2.73 9.77 -8.68
C PHE A 250 -2.13 9.29 -10.00
N SER A 251 -1.89 10.20 -10.92
CA SER A 251 -1.39 9.90 -12.26
C SER A 251 0.12 9.85 -12.25
N VAL A 252 0.70 8.69 -12.56
CA VAL A 252 2.16 8.53 -12.73
C VAL A 252 2.58 9.07 -14.10
N GLN A 253 1.73 8.87 -15.11
CA GLN A 253 1.85 9.47 -16.44
C GLN A 253 0.46 9.92 -16.93
N LYS A 254 0.40 10.55 -18.11
CA LYS A 254 -0.84 11.11 -18.66
C LYS A 254 -2.03 10.13 -18.70
N TYR A 255 -1.77 8.84 -18.89
CA TYR A 255 -2.80 7.80 -19.01
C TYR A 255 -2.55 6.57 -18.10
N SER A 256 -1.75 6.73 -17.04
CA SER A 256 -1.47 5.66 -16.08
C SER A 256 -1.39 6.20 -14.66
N GLY A 257 -1.80 5.39 -13.68
CA GLY A 257 -1.81 5.83 -12.30
C GLY A 257 -2.60 4.91 -11.37
N TYR A 258 -2.96 5.46 -10.22
CA TYR A 258 -3.71 4.81 -9.17
C TYR A 258 -4.98 5.59 -8.88
N PHE A 259 -6.01 4.89 -8.42
CA PHE A 259 -7.26 5.51 -8.00
C PHE A 259 -7.64 4.99 -6.62
N PHE A 260 -7.98 5.91 -5.72
CA PHE A 260 -8.38 5.59 -4.34
C PHE A 260 -9.77 6.15 -4.09
N PHE A 261 -10.73 5.29 -3.76
CA PHE A 261 -12.10 5.67 -3.48
C PHE A 261 -12.20 6.37 -2.12
N TYR A 262 -13.13 7.32 -2.00
CA TYR A 262 -13.31 8.04 -0.73
C TYR A 262 -13.74 7.14 0.43
N GLU A 263 -14.39 6.01 0.16
CA GLU A 263 -14.81 5.03 1.16
C GLU A 263 -13.65 4.30 1.82
N GLU A 264 -12.45 4.36 1.24
CA GLU A 264 -11.22 3.77 1.80
C GLU A 264 -10.58 4.66 2.88
N PHE A 265 -11.16 5.84 3.15
CA PHE A 265 -10.62 6.82 4.08
C PHE A 265 -11.70 7.32 5.04
N THR A 266 -11.30 7.60 6.28
CA THR A 266 -12.15 8.38 7.20
C THR A 266 -12.24 9.85 6.76
N ALA A 267 -13.17 10.61 7.33
CA ALA A 267 -13.28 12.04 7.05
C ALA A 267 -12.00 12.81 7.44
N GLU A 268 -11.42 12.50 8.60
CA GLU A 268 -10.19 13.11 9.10
C GLU A 268 -8.99 12.78 8.21
N GLN A 269 -8.86 11.52 7.78
CA GLN A 269 -7.80 11.10 6.86
C GLN A 269 -7.88 11.83 5.52
N ARG A 270 -9.09 12.00 4.97
CA ARG A 270 -9.29 12.77 3.74
C ARG A 270 -8.91 14.24 3.91
N GLN A 271 -9.29 14.85 5.02
CA GLN A 271 -8.94 16.24 5.29
C GLN A 271 -7.42 16.41 5.43
N ALA A 272 -6.77 15.56 6.23
CA ALA A 272 -5.33 15.58 6.41
C ALA A 272 -4.58 15.36 5.09
N LEU A 273 -5.01 14.37 4.29
CA LEU A 273 -4.43 14.11 2.97
C LEU A 273 -4.62 15.31 2.02
N GLU A 274 -5.81 15.90 1.96
CA GLU A 274 -6.07 17.05 1.09
C GLU A 274 -5.22 18.26 1.46
N GLU A 275 -5.05 18.56 2.75
CA GLU A 275 -4.18 19.67 3.19
C GLU A 275 -2.71 19.44 2.83
N LYS A 276 -2.24 18.19 2.83
CA LYS A 276 -0.88 17.85 2.37
C LYS A 276 -0.77 17.96 0.85
N LEU A 277 -1.69 17.37 0.11
CA LEU A 277 -1.67 17.36 -1.36
C LEU A 277 -1.76 18.77 -1.96
N LYS A 278 -2.49 19.69 -1.33
CA LYS A 278 -2.56 21.11 -1.73
C LYS A 278 -1.21 21.83 -1.74
N GLN A 279 -0.18 21.29 -1.11
CA GLN A 279 1.15 21.92 -1.10
C GLN A 279 1.91 21.67 -2.41
N TYR A 280 1.47 20.70 -3.22
CA TYR A 280 2.17 20.27 -4.43
C TYR A 280 1.61 20.93 -5.69
N LYS A 281 2.50 21.42 -6.56
CA LYS A 281 2.11 22.13 -7.80
C LYS A 281 1.28 21.27 -8.75
N ASN A 282 1.58 19.98 -8.83
CA ASN A 282 0.88 19.00 -9.67
C ASN A 282 -0.53 18.65 -9.15
N TYR A 283 -0.94 19.15 -7.99
CA TYR A 283 -2.32 19.09 -7.50
C TYR A 283 -3.23 20.15 -8.12
N TYR A 284 -2.66 21.32 -8.47
CA TYR A 284 -3.41 22.45 -9.05
C TYR A 284 -3.34 22.52 -10.58
N GLN A 285 -2.51 21.69 -11.22
CA GLN A 285 -2.47 21.61 -12.67
C GLN A 285 -3.85 21.17 -13.17
N LYS A 286 -4.51 22.00 -14.00
CA LYS A 286 -5.81 21.70 -14.60
C LYS A 286 -5.66 20.93 -15.90
#